data_AF-A0A2K6EFS8-F1
#
_entry.id   AF-A0A2K6EFS8-F1
#
_cell.length_a   1.000
_cell.length_b   1.000
_cell.length_c   1.000
_cell.angle_alpha   90.00
_cell.angle_beta   90.00
_cell.angle_gamma   90.00
#
_symmetry.space_group_name_H-M   'P 1'
#
loop_
_entity.id
_entity.type
_entity.pdbx_description
1 polymer ?
#
loop_
_entity_poly.entity_id
_entity_poly.type
_entity_poly.pdbx_seq_one_letter_code
_entity_poly.pdbx_strand_id
1 'polypeptide(L)'
;MMSLSQALLLFLNVYIFICGEAVQGNCVHHSTASPVVNIVEDVQDESKSNDTVYKEDCEISCDVKTKIAREEKHFMCRNLQNSIVSYTRSTKKLLRNMMDEQQVSLDYLSNQVNELMNRVLLLTSEVFRKQLDPFPHRPVQSHGDAFRGLGKEDNQNGMPFSTSDVDNDGCHPACLVNGHSTKSCSHLNNNTGWWFNQCGLANLNGIHHFPGKLLATGIQWGTWTKNNSPVKIKSVSMKIRRIYNPYFK
;
A
#
# COMPACT_ATOMS: atom_id res chain seq x y z
N MET A 1 -35.83 3.62 1.76
CA MET A 1 -35.01 2.74 0.91
C MET A 1 -35.76 1.43 0.76
N MET A 2 -36.36 1.18 -0.41
CA MET A 2 -36.99 -0.11 -0.69
C MET A 2 -35.91 -1.15 -0.94
N SER A 3 -36.06 -2.33 -0.33
CA SER A 3 -35.09 -3.43 -0.52
C SER A 3 -35.19 -3.99 -1.93
N LEU A 4 -34.09 -4.56 -2.45
CA LEU A 4 -34.03 -5.15 -3.81
C LEU A 4 -35.16 -6.19 -4.04
N SER A 5 -35.55 -6.90 -2.97
CA SER A 5 -36.67 -7.84 -2.94
C SER A 5 -38.03 -7.17 -3.18
N GLN A 6 -38.29 -6.03 -2.53
CA GLN A 6 -39.55 -5.29 -2.68
C GLN A 6 -39.71 -4.68 -4.07
N ALA A 7 -38.62 -4.23 -4.69
CA ALA A 7 -38.64 -3.74 -6.07
C ALA A 7 -38.97 -4.87 -7.07
N LEU A 8 -38.33 -6.04 -6.93
CA LEU A 8 -38.58 -7.23 -7.75
C LEU A 8 -40.04 -7.72 -7.66
N LEU A 9 -40.61 -7.71 -6.45
CA LEU A 9 -42.02 -8.06 -6.21
C LEU A 9 -42.99 -7.10 -6.91
N LEU A 10 -42.71 -5.79 -6.90
CA LEU A 10 -43.55 -4.82 -7.61
C LEU A 10 -43.46 -4.97 -9.13
N PHE A 11 -42.27 -5.22 -9.67
CA PHE A 11 -42.10 -5.50 -11.10
C PHE A 11 -42.83 -6.77 -11.53
N LEU A 12 -42.79 -7.84 -10.72
CA LEU A 12 -43.55 -9.06 -10.97
C LEU A 12 -45.05 -8.82 -10.94
N ASN A 13 -45.56 -8.06 -9.96
CA ASN A 13 -46.99 -7.76 -9.85
C ASN A 13 -47.50 -6.90 -11.03
N VAL A 14 -46.72 -5.91 -11.48
CA VAL A 14 -47.06 -5.09 -12.65
C VAL A 14 -47.03 -5.94 -13.94
N TYR A 15 -46.05 -6.84 -14.07
CA TYR A 15 -45.96 -7.74 -15.22
C TYR A 15 -47.15 -8.73 -15.28
N ILE A 16 -47.55 -9.28 -14.13
CA ILE A 16 -48.73 -10.15 -14.01
C ILE A 16 -50.02 -9.36 -14.30
N PHE A 17 -50.12 -8.10 -13.86
CA PHE A 17 -51.31 -7.28 -14.11
C PHE A 17 -51.47 -6.86 -15.59
N ILE A 18 -50.36 -6.66 -16.31
CA ILE A 18 -50.37 -6.24 -17.72
C ILE A 18 -50.49 -7.42 -18.68
N CYS A 19 -49.84 -8.56 -18.38
CA CYS A 19 -49.79 -9.73 -19.27
C CYS A 19 -50.59 -10.94 -18.76
N GLY A 20 -51.24 -10.85 -17.60
CA GLY A 20 -52.17 -11.87 -17.10
C GLY A 20 -53.50 -11.82 -17.84
N GLU A 21 -54.05 -12.99 -18.18
CA GLU A 21 -55.36 -13.08 -18.83
C GLU A 21 -56.45 -12.50 -17.91
N ALA A 22 -57.21 -11.52 -18.42
CA ALA A 22 -58.45 -11.12 -17.78
C ALA A 22 -59.43 -12.29 -17.91
N VAL A 23 -59.68 -12.98 -16.80
CA VAL A 23 -60.78 -13.95 -16.71
C VAL A 23 -62.06 -13.24 -17.12
N GLN A 24 -62.68 -13.82 -18.13
CA GLN A 24 -63.88 -13.39 -18.84
C GLN A 24 -64.93 -12.80 -17.88
N GLY A 25 -65.33 -11.55 -18.16
CA GLY A 25 -66.43 -10.91 -17.45
C GLY A 25 -67.71 -11.75 -17.59
N ASN A 26 -68.39 -11.93 -16.45
CA ASN A 26 -69.70 -12.57 -16.33
C ASN A 26 -70.68 -11.97 -17.35
N CYS A 27 -71.02 -12.73 -18.40
CA CYS A 27 -72.30 -12.56 -19.06
C CYS A 27 -73.36 -13.22 -18.17
N VAL A 28 -74.07 -12.41 -17.38
CA VAL A 28 -75.23 -12.86 -16.61
C VAL A 28 -76.36 -13.15 -17.59
N HIS A 29 -76.58 -14.43 -17.90
CA HIS A 29 -77.84 -14.89 -18.46
C HIS A 29 -78.88 -14.92 -17.34
N HIS A 30 -79.77 -13.93 -17.32
CA HIS A 30 -81.10 -14.06 -16.73
C HIS A 30 -81.93 -14.91 -17.72
N SER A 31 -82.62 -16.00 -17.38
CA SER A 31 -83.44 -16.22 -16.19
C SER A 31 -83.73 -17.71 -15.94
N THR A 32 -83.56 -18.08 -14.67
CA THR A 32 -84.45 -18.88 -13.80
C THR A 32 -84.97 -20.26 -14.27
N ALA A 33 -84.40 -21.31 -13.66
CA ALA A 33 -84.99 -22.63 -13.52
C ALA A 33 -86.02 -22.68 -12.36
N SER A 34 -86.97 -23.62 -12.44
CA SER A 34 -87.55 -24.46 -11.34
C SER A 34 -89.08 -24.68 -11.53
N PRO A 35 -89.75 -25.69 -10.94
CA PRO A 35 -89.45 -27.11 -10.69
C PRO A 35 -90.52 -28.06 -11.32
N VAL A 36 -90.31 -29.37 -11.15
CA VAL A 36 -91.20 -30.48 -11.53
C VAL A 36 -92.43 -30.59 -10.58
N VAL A 37 -93.63 -30.81 -11.16
CA VAL A 37 -94.85 -31.47 -10.61
C VAL A 37 -95.69 -30.61 -9.64
N ASN A 38 -97.00 -30.34 -9.79
CA ASN A 38 -98.12 -31.13 -10.35
C ASN A 38 -99.42 -30.29 -10.55
N ILE A 39 -100.19 -30.65 -11.60
CA ILE A 39 -101.68 -30.76 -11.78
C ILE A 39 -102.58 -29.48 -11.79
N VAL A 40 -103.33 -29.39 -12.91
CA VAL A 40 -104.75 -29.01 -13.17
C VAL A 40 -104.94 -27.84 -14.16
N GLU A 41 -105.51 -28.26 -15.31
CA GLU A 41 -106.39 -27.64 -16.31
C GLU A 41 -106.55 -26.11 -16.52
N ASP A 42 -106.59 -25.82 -17.82
CA ASP A 42 -107.52 -24.95 -18.58
C ASP A 42 -107.18 -23.48 -18.93
N VAL A 43 -106.95 -23.31 -20.25
CA VAL A 43 -107.73 -22.45 -21.18
C VAL A 43 -107.63 -20.92 -21.01
N GLN A 44 -106.81 -20.34 -21.90
CA GLN A 44 -107.25 -19.54 -23.06
C GLN A 44 -107.09 -18.00 -23.08
N ASP A 45 -106.72 -17.56 -24.30
CA ASP A 45 -106.78 -16.26 -24.99
C ASP A 45 -105.77 -15.15 -24.63
N GLU A 46 -104.86 -14.77 -25.53
CA GLU A 46 -105.00 -14.08 -26.83
C GLU A 46 -104.93 -12.55 -26.66
N SER A 47 -103.89 -11.91 -27.20
CA SER A 47 -104.05 -10.72 -28.05
C SER A 47 -102.71 -10.17 -28.57
N LYS A 48 -102.74 -9.86 -29.86
CA LYS A 48 -101.71 -9.26 -30.71
C LYS A 48 -101.49 -7.78 -30.39
N SER A 49 -100.30 -7.27 -30.69
CA SER A 49 -100.15 -5.94 -31.31
C SER A 49 -98.79 -5.80 -31.98
N ASN A 50 -98.82 -5.51 -33.28
CA ASN A 50 -97.68 -5.22 -34.13
C ASN A 50 -97.12 -3.82 -33.82
N ASP A 51 -95.82 -3.59 -33.98
CA ASP A 51 -95.37 -2.55 -34.92
C ASP A 51 -93.94 -2.76 -35.39
N THR A 52 -93.76 -2.59 -36.69
CA THR A 52 -92.49 -2.68 -37.43
C THR A 52 -91.75 -1.33 -37.39
N VAL A 53 -90.41 -1.34 -37.54
CA VAL A 53 -89.65 -0.56 -38.54
C VAL A 53 -88.25 -0.02 -38.08
N TYR A 54 -87.24 -0.37 -38.89
CA TYR A 54 -85.87 0.15 -39.17
C TYR A 54 -84.68 0.02 -38.18
N LYS A 55 -83.90 -1.05 -38.41
CA LYS A 55 -82.50 -1.09 -38.91
C LYS A 55 -81.40 -0.28 -38.22
N GLU A 56 -80.45 -0.98 -37.61
CA GLU A 56 -79.01 -0.71 -37.79
C GLU A 56 -78.25 -2.05 -37.70
N ASP A 57 -77.67 -2.47 -38.82
CA ASP A 57 -76.85 -3.67 -38.92
C ASP A 57 -75.56 -3.47 -38.12
N CYS A 58 -75.46 -4.04 -36.91
CA CYS A 58 -74.20 -4.08 -36.18
C CYS A 58 -73.40 -5.32 -36.61
N GLU A 59 -72.47 -5.09 -37.52
CA GLU A 59 -71.47 -6.03 -37.99
C GLU A 59 -70.38 -6.28 -36.91
N ILE A 60 -69.90 -7.52 -36.86
CA ILE A 60 -68.75 -8.08 -36.11
C ILE A 60 -69.06 -8.70 -34.72
N SER A 61 -68.94 -10.03 -34.69
CA SER A 61 -69.00 -10.91 -33.50
C SER A 61 -67.96 -10.56 -32.43
N CYS A 62 -68.41 -10.53 -31.16
CA CYS A 62 -67.62 -10.21 -29.97
C CYS A 62 -66.32 -11.04 -29.82
N ASP A 63 -66.26 -12.24 -30.39
CA ASP A 63 -65.11 -13.16 -30.29
C ASP A 63 -63.87 -12.69 -31.10
N VAL A 64 -64.09 -11.94 -32.18
CA VAL A 64 -63.01 -11.37 -33.01
C VAL A 64 -62.41 -10.13 -32.33
N LYS A 65 -63.25 -9.32 -31.69
CA LYS A 65 -62.85 -8.10 -30.98
C LYS A 65 -61.99 -8.39 -29.75
N THR A 66 -62.31 -9.46 -29.00
CA THR A 66 -61.49 -9.93 -27.86
C THR A 66 -60.17 -10.56 -28.29
N LYS A 67 -60.13 -11.26 -29.43
CA LYS A 67 -58.86 -11.79 -30.00
C LYS A 67 -57.92 -10.69 -30.45
N ILE A 68 -58.40 -9.70 -31.19
CA ILE A 68 -57.58 -8.56 -31.65
C ILE A 68 -57.03 -7.78 -30.44
N ALA A 69 -57.86 -7.48 -29.44
CA ALA A 69 -57.40 -6.80 -28.22
C ALA A 69 -56.40 -7.63 -27.40
N ARG A 70 -56.51 -8.97 -27.43
CA ARG A 70 -55.56 -9.88 -26.79
C ARG A 70 -54.22 -9.89 -27.54
N GLU A 71 -54.23 -9.90 -28.86
CA GLU A 71 -53.03 -9.85 -29.70
C GLU A 71 -52.30 -8.50 -29.57
N GLU A 72 -53.03 -7.37 -29.55
CA GLU A 72 -52.47 -6.04 -29.29
C GLU A 72 -51.85 -5.94 -27.89
N LYS A 73 -52.51 -6.50 -26.85
CA LYS A 73 -51.93 -6.58 -25.51
C LYS A 73 -50.64 -7.42 -25.48
N HIS A 74 -50.61 -8.56 -26.17
CA HIS A 74 -49.40 -9.38 -26.26
C HIS A 74 -48.27 -8.66 -27.01
N PHE A 75 -48.59 -7.91 -28.06
CA PHE A 75 -47.63 -7.08 -28.78
C PHE A 75 -47.04 -5.98 -27.88
N MET A 76 -47.88 -5.27 -27.13
CA MET A 76 -47.45 -4.25 -26.17
C MET A 76 -46.60 -4.84 -25.04
N CYS A 77 -46.99 -6.01 -24.50
CA CYS A 77 -46.19 -6.77 -23.52
C CYS A 77 -44.81 -7.13 -24.08
N ARG A 78 -44.74 -7.63 -25.32
CA ARG A 78 -43.48 -8.00 -25.96
C ARG A 78 -42.57 -6.80 -26.18
N ASN A 79 -43.13 -5.67 -26.61
CA ASN A 79 -42.36 -4.42 -26.77
C ASN A 79 -41.86 -3.86 -25.43
N LEU A 80 -42.70 -3.92 -24.39
CA LEU A 80 -42.32 -3.50 -23.05
C LEU A 80 -41.21 -4.41 -22.48
N GLN A 81 -41.33 -5.73 -22.62
CA GLN A 81 -40.29 -6.69 -22.24
C GLN A 81 -38.96 -6.39 -22.94
N ASN A 82 -38.99 -6.20 -24.27
CA ASN A 82 -37.80 -5.86 -25.04
C ASN A 82 -37.16 -4.55 -24.58
N SER A 83 -37.99 -3.54 -24.29
CA SER A 83 -37.53 -2.24 -23.77
C SER A 83 -36.89 -2.37 -22.39
N ILE A 84 -37.50 -3.14 -21.48
CA ILE A 84 -36.96 -3.41 -20.14
C ILE A 84 -35.65 -4.19 -20.22
N VAL A 85 -35.58 -5.24 -21.05
CA VAL A 85 -34.36 -6.04 -21.22
C VAL A 85 -33.23 -5.18 -21.80
N SER A 86 -33.53 -4.35 -22.80
CA SER A 86 -32.57 -3.42 -23.40
C SER A 86 -32.05 -2.39 -22.38
N TYR A 87 -32.97 -1.76 -21.64
CA TYR A 87 -32.62 -0.80 -20.59
C TYR A 87 -31.75 -1.44 -19.50
N THR A 88 -32.13 -2.63 -19.02
CA THR A 88 -31.39 -3.37 -18.00
C THR A 88 -30.00 -3.80 -18.48
N ARG A 89 -29.87 -4.20 -19.75
CA ARG A 89 -28.57 -4.53 -20.36
C ARG A 89 -27.68 -3.30 -20.49
N SER A 90 -28.26 -2.18 -20.89
CA SER A 90 -27.56 -0.90 -21.05
C SER A 90 -27.05 -0.38 -19.71
N THR A 91 -27.90 -0.34 -18.68
CA THR A 91 -27.51 0.10 -17.33
C THR A 91 -26.46 -0.82 -16.71
N LYS A 92 -26.58 -2.14 -16.87
CA LYS A 92 -25.54 -3.09 -16.42
C LYS A 92 -24.21 -2.88 -17.14
N LYS A 93 -24.23 -2.51 -18.43
CA LYS A 93 -23.01 -2.18 -19.18
C LYS A 93 -22.39 -0.89 -18.67
N LEU A 94 -23.19 0.16 -18.46
CA LEU A 94 -22.74 1.43 -17.90
C LEU A 94 -22.06 1.23 -16.54
N LEU A 95 -22.71 0.50 -15.62
CA LEU A 95 -22.14 0.24 -14.29
C LEU A 95 -20.83 -0.55 -14.36
N ARG A 96 -20.73 -1.55 -15.24
CA ARG A 96 -19.46 -2.27 -15.43
C ARG A 96 -18.36 -1.36 -15.97
N ASN A 97 -18.65 -0.61 -17.03
CA ASN A 97 -17.68 0.32 -17.59
C ASN A 97 -17.20 1.34 -16.54
N MET A 98 -18.10 1.87 -15.70
CA MET A 98 -17.72 2.78 -14.63
C MET A 98 -16.85 2.12 -13.56
N MET A 99 -17.18 0.89 -13.14
CA MET A 99 -16.34 0.13 -12.19
C MET A 99 -14.96 -0.18 -12.79
N ASP A 100 -14.92 -0.55 -14.07
CA ASP A 100 -13.68 -0.88 -14.77
C ASP A 100 -12.77 0.37 -14.88
N GLU A 101 -13.33 1.54 -15.23
CA GLU A 101 -12.60 2.81 -15.27
C GLU A 101 -12.07 3.23 -13.89
N GLN A 102 -12.89 3.08 -12.85
CA GLN A 102 -12.48 3.36 -11.48
C GLN A 102 -11.37 2.41 -11.02
N GLN A 103 -11.46 1.13 -11.36
CA GLN A 103 -10.45 0.12 -11.02
C GLN A 103 -9.10 0.45 -11.68
N VAL A 104 -9.10 0.80 -12.98
CA VAL A 104 -7.88 1.17 -13.71
C VAL A 104 -7.19 2.38 -13.07
N SER A 105 -7.97 3.37 -12.65
CA SER A 105 -7.43 4.58 -11.99
C SER A 105 -6.82 4.26 -10.63
N LEU A 106 -7.48 3.40 -9.85
CA LEU A 106 -6.99 2.91 -8.56
C LEU A 106 -5.70 2.10 -8.71
N ASP A 107 -5.64 1.22 -9.70
CA ASP A 107 -4.45 0.40 -9.99
C ASP A 107 -3.27 1.28 -10.41
N TYR A 108 -3.51 2.31 -11.23
CA TYR A 108 -2.49 3.29 -11.57
C TYR A 108 -1.95 4.01 -10.33
N LEU A 109 -2.83 4.55 -9.48
CA LEU A 109 -2.42 5.24 -8.25
C LEU A 109 -1.67 4.30 -7.30
N SER A 110 -2.12 3.06 -7.15
CA SER A 110 -1.45 2.04 -6.33
C SER A 110 -0.03 1.76 -6.84
N ASN A 111 0.13 1.62 -8.17
CA ASN A 111 1.45 1.45 -8.78
C ASN A 111 2.36 2.66 -8.55
N GLN A 112 1.83 3.89 -8.70
CA GLN A 112 2.59 5.11 -8.42
C GLN A 112 3.04 5.18 -6.95
N VAL A 113 2.17 4.81 -6.00
CA VAL A 113 2.51 4.76 -4.56
C VAL A 113 3.56 3.68 -4.29
N ASN A 114 3.43 2.49 -4.87
CA ASN A 114 4.40 1.41 -4.70
C ASN A 114 5.76 1.78 -5.29
N GLU A 115 5.80 2.40 -6.47
CA GLU A 115 7.04 2.90 -7.04
C GLU A 115 7.67 3.98 -6.17
N LEU A 116 6.87 4.93 -5.67
CA LEU A 116 7.35 5.97 -4.76
C LEU A 116 7.89 5.35 -3.46
N MET A 117 7.17 4.41 -2.86
CA MET A 117 7.62 3.69 -1.66
C MET A 117 8.93 2.95 -1.90
N ASN A 118 9.08 2.29 -3.05
CA ASN A 118 10.33 1.62 -3.42
C ASN A 118 11.48 2.63 -3.59
N ARG A 119 11.23 3.77 -4.23
CA ARG A 119 12.22 4.86 -4.37
C ARG A 119 12.59 5.45 -3.01
N VAL A 120 11.61 5.66 -2.12
CA VAL A 120 11.84 6.14 -0.75
C VAL A 120 12.62 5.12 0.06
N LEU A 121 12.30 3.82 -0.04
CA LEU A 121 13.03 2.74 0.63
C LEU A 121 14.48 2.68 0.16
N LEU A 122 14.71 2.78 -1.15
CA LEU A 122 16.06 2.85 -1.72
C LEU A 122 16.82 4.08 -1.23
N LEU A 123 16.21 5.27 -1.29
CA LEU A 123 16.80 6.50 -0.78
C LEU A 123 17.09 6.41 0.72
N THR A 124 16.19 5.83 1.50
CA THR A 124 16.34 5.60 2.93
C THR A 124 17.54 4.68 3.18
N SER A 125 17.66 3.58 2.43
CA SER A 125 18.81 2.67 2.50
C SER A 125 20.13 3.35 2.11
N GLU A 126 20.11 4.21 1.09
CA GLU A 126 21.28 4.96 0.62
C GLU A 126 21.68 6.07 1.61
N VAL A 127 20.72 6.74 2.23
CA VAL A 127 20.95 7.72 3.31
C VAL A 127 21.54 7.01 4.54
N PHE A 128 21.00 5.86 4.93
CA PHE A 128 21.57 5.04 6.00
C PHE A 128 22.97 4.51 5.65
N ARG A 129 23.23 4.10 4.39
CA ARG A 129 24.58 3.74 3.92
C ARG A 129 25.56 4.91 3.89
N LYS A 130 25.09 6.12 3.61
CA LYS A 130 25.94 7.31 3.71
C LYS A 130 26.27 7.67 5.15
N GLN A 131 25.42 7.26 6.10
CA GLN A 131 25.61 7.46 7.54
C GLN A 131 26.43 6.33 8.20
N LEU A 132 26.46 5.13 7.63
CA LEU A 132 27.26 3.98 8.07
C LEU A 132 28.14 3.46 6.92
N ASP A 133 29.45 3.72 7.02
CA ASP A 133 30.59 3.15 6.26
C ASP A 133 31.16 3.96 5.07
N PRO A 134 32.24 4.74 5.32
CA PRO A 134 33.09 5.32 4.28
C PRO A 134 34.02 4.33 3.55
N PHE A 135 33.99 3.01 3.83
CA PHE A 135 34.95 2.05 3.30
C PHE A 135 34.30 0.69 2.94
N PRO A 136 34.91 -0.10 2.03
CA PRO A 136 34.28 -1.31 1.49
C PRO A 136 33.97 -2.33 2.59
N HIS A 137 32.82 -3.01 2.48
CA HIS A 137 32.40 -4.13 3.35
C HIS A 137 33.31 -5.36 3.19
N ARG A 138 34.57 -5.24 3.61
CA ARG A 138 35.24 -6.37 4.27
C ARG A 138 34.72 -6.37 5.72
N PRO A 139 34.65 -7.52 6.41
CA PRO A 139 34.50 -7.51 7.86
C PRO A 139 35.70 -6.73 8.42
N VAL A 140 35.49 -5.44 8.70
CA VAL A 140 36.51 -4.59 9.31
C VAL A 140 36.61 -5.09 10.74
N GLN A 141 37.69 -5.81 11.04
CA GLN A 141 38.07 -6.02 12.42
C GLN A 141 38.23 -4.62 13.02
N SER A 142 37.36 -4.27 13.96
CA SER A 142 37.52 -3.03 14.72
C SER A 142 38.82 -3.15 15.52
N HIS A 143 39.74 -2.22 15.29
CA HIS A 143 41.03 -2.16 16.00
C HIS A 143 40.89 -1.44 17.37
N GLY A 144 39.66 -1.10 17.78
CA GLY A 144 39.35 -0.29 18.95
C GLY A 144 39.69 1.19 18.75
N ASP A 145 39.33 2.01 19.72
CA ASP A 145 39.56 3.46 19.72
C ASP A 145 40.77 3.84 20.59
N ALA A 146 41.98 3.64 20.07
CA ALA A 146 43.20 3.99 20.79
C ALA A 146 43.39 5.50 20.94
N PHE A 147 42.75 6.32 20.10
CA PHE A 147 42.88 7.77 20.14
C PHE A 147 42.12 8.38 21.32
N ARG A 148 40.96 7.81 21.69
CA ARG A 148 40.27 8.17 22.94
C ARG A 148 40.88 7.52 24.18
N GLY A 149 41.69 6.48 24.00
CA GLY A 149 42.41 5.81 25.07
C GLY A 149 41.52 4.93 25.96
N LEU A 150 42.09 4.46 27.08
CA LEU A 150 41.35 3.70 28.11
C LEU A 150 40.99 4.60 29.31
N GLY A 151 41.87 5.53 29.66
CA GLY A 151 41.62 6.57 30.66
C GLY A 151 41.46 7.97 30.06
N LYS A 152 41.12 8.95 30.91
CA LYS A 152 41.10 10.37 30.51
C LYS A 152 42.51 10.87 30.15
N GLU A 153 43.51 10.36 30.86
CA GLU A 153 44.92 10.72 30.70
C GLU A 153 45.47 10.28 29.34
N ASP A 154 44.92 9.19 28.77
CA ASP A 154 45.33 8.63 27.48
C ASP A 154 44.60 9.25 26.28
N ASN A 155 43.62 10.14 26.53
CA ASN A 155 42.75 10.66 25.49
C ASN A 155 43.48 11.72 24.65
N GLN A 156 43.73 11.41 23.39
CA GLN A 156 44.45 12.25 22.45
C GLN A 156 43.53 13.21 21.67
N ASN A 157 42.21 13.12 21.88
CA ASN A 157 41.24 14.00 21.21
C ASN A 157 41.37 15.45 21.68
N GLY A 158 41.55 16.36 20.73
CA GLY A 158 41.71 17.80 20.99
C GLY A 158 43.07 18.19 21.54
N MET A 159 44.03 17.26 21.60
CA MET A 159 45.36 17.52 22.13
C MET A 159 46.21 18.26 21.10
N PRO A 160 47.09 19.18 21.53
CA PRO A 160 47.99 19.86 20.62
C PRO A 160 49.04 18.91 20.04
N PHE A 161 49.55 19.25 18.85
CA PHE A 161 50.63 18.50 18.25
C PHE A 161 51.95 18.80 18.97
N SER A 162 52.76 17.77 19.22
CA SER A 162 54.06 17.88 19.90
C SER A 162 55.16 17.26 19.04
N THR A 163 56.35 17.83 19.08
CA THR A 163 57.58 17.39 18.42
C THR A 163 58.76 17.41 19.40
N SER A 164 59.95 17.00 18.99
CA SER A 164 61.12 16.96 19.88
C SER A 164 61.64 18.36 20.27
N ASP A 165 61.29 19.36 19.49
CA ASP A 165 61.67 20.77 19.68
C ASP A 165 60.53 21.62 20.26
N VAL A 166 59.28 21.13 20.22
CA VAL A 166 58.10 21.81 20.77
C VAL A 166 57.26 20.82 21.56
N ASP A 167 57.31 20.93 22.88
CA ASP A 167 56.63 20.02 23.79
C ASP A 167 55.27 20.57 24.25
N ASN A 168 54.19 19.90 23.83
CA ASN A 168 52.82 20.18 24.26
C ASN A 168 52.13 18.89 24.79
N ASP A 169 52.89 17.90 25.23
CA ASP A 169 52.38 16.54 25.46
C ASP A 169 51.79 16.29 26.86
N GLY A 170 51.84 17.28 27.74
CA GLY A 170 51.32 17.20 29.10
C GLY A 170 52.23 16.47 30.10
N CYS A 171 53.44 16.06 29.72
CA CYS A 171 54.41 15.38 30.61
C CYS A 171 55.35 16.32 31.36
N HIS A 172 54.80 17.34 32.03
CA HIS A 172 55.58 18.26 32.85
C HIS A 172 55.28 18.10 34.35
N PRO A 173 56.29 17.85 35.23
CA PRO A 173 57.71 17.73 34.94
C PRO A 173 58.13 16.34 34.40
N ALA A 174 57.29 15.31 34.59
CA ALA A 174 57.45 13.99 34.01
C ALA A 174 56.15 13.17 34.07
N CYS A 175 55.96 12.26 33.12
CA CYS A 175 54.98 11.18 33.17
C CYS A 175 55.62 9.84 33.55
N LEU A 176 54.82 8.91 34.06
CA LEU A 176 55.22 7.51 34.23
C LEU A 176 54.61 6.66 33.12
N VAL A 177 55.42 6.28 32.13
CA VAL A 177 54.99 5.49 30.97
C VAL A 177 55.70 4.15 31.00
N ASN A 178 54.95 3.04 31.09
CA ASN A 178 55.49 1.68 31.20
C ASN A 178 56.54 1.52 32.31
N GLY A 179 56.39 2.24 33.43
CA GLY A 179 57.33 2.22 34.55
C GLY A 179 58.58 3.11 34.37
N HIS A 180 58.71 3.82 33.24
CA HIS A 180 59.79 4.77 32.98
C HIS A 180 59.31 6.21 33.16
N SER A 181 60.11 7.02 33.85
CA SER A 181 59.88 8.46 33.95
C SER A 181 60.31 9.13 32.64
N THR A 182 59.36 9.75 31.93
CA THR A 182 59.63 10.50 30.70
C THR A 182 59.27 11.96 30.87
N LYS A 183 60.14 12.85 30.39
CA LYS A 183 59.91 14.30 30.36
C LYS A 183 59.30 14.78 29.05
N SER A 184 59.37 13.96 28.00
CA SER A 184 58.83 14.27 26.68
C SER A 184 58.56 12.99 25.91
N CYS A 185 57.33 12.85 25.44
CA CYS A 185 56.82 11.76 24.64
C CYS A 185 57.42 11.73 23.26
N SER A 186 57.73 12.88 22.67
CA SER A 186 58.42 12.91 21.38
C SER A 186 59.80 12.26 21.50
N HIS A 187 60.59 12.65 22.52
CA HIS A 187 61.89 12.04 22.78
C HIS A 187 61.80 10.54 23.12
N LEU A 188 60.81 10.13 23.94
CA LEU A 188 60.57 8.72 24.22
C LEU A 188 60.27 7.90 22.95
N ASN A 189 59.58 8.51 21.98
CA ASN A 189 59.18 7.88 20.74
C ASN A 189 60.14 8.22 19.57
N ASN A 190 61.45 8.29 19.83
CA ASN A 190 62.48 8.54 18.81
C ASN A 190 62.24 9.82 18.00
N ASN A 191 61.89 10.91 18.68
CA ASN A 191 61.68 12.24 18.12
C ASN A 191 60.51 12.33 17.12
N THR A 192 59.52 11.44 17.22
CA THR A 192 58.33 11.51 16.36
C THR A 192 57.40 12.62 16.80
N GLY A 193 56.73 13.26 15.84
CA GLY A 193 55.67 14.22 16.11
C GLY A 193 54.30 13.54 16.17
N TRP A 194 53.49 13.85 17.18
CA TRP A 194 52.13 13.32 17.32
C TRP A 194 51.27 14.19 18.23
N TRP A 195 49.96 13.95 18.24
CA TRP A 195 49.03 14.48 19.25
C TRP A 195 49.17 13.66 20.54
N PHE A 196 50.26 13.89 21.27
CA PHE A 196 50.52 13.21 22.54
C PHE A 196 49.66 13.80 23.67
N ASN A 197 49.28 12.97 24.63
CA ASN A 197 48.71 13.37 25.92
C ASN A 197 49.15 12.34 26.95
N GLN A 198 50.10 12.72 27.79
CA GLN A 198 50.86 11.78 28.61
C GLN A 198 51.35 10.58 27.78
N CYS A 199 51.79 10.90 26.55
CA CYS A 199 52.11 10.02 25.42
C CYS A 199 50.88 9.35 24.79
N GLY A 200 49.97 8.80 25.58
CA GLY A 200 48.73 8.18 25.10
C GLY A 200 48.94 6.80 24.46
N LEU A 201 47.89 6.28 23.82
CA LEU A 201 47.86 4.90 23.33
C LEU A 201 47.99 4.74 21.81
N ALA A 202 47.92 5.83 21.03
CA ALA A 202 48.14 5.80 19.59
C ALA A 202 49.39 6.62 19.22
N ASN A 203 50.21 6.07 18.33
CA ASN A 203 51.24 6.81 17.60
C ASN A 203 51.48 6.12 16.26
N LEU A 204 50.90 6.67 15.19
CA LEU A 204 51.08 6.10 13.84
C LEU A 204 52.33 6.62 13.13
N ASN A 205 52.98 7.66 13.68
CA ASN A 205 54.22 8.25 13.17
C ASN A 205 55.47 7.57 13.72
N GLY A 206 55.31 6.53 14.54
CA GLY A 206 56.39 5.73 15.09
C GLY A 206 57.31 5.10 14.03
N ILE A 207 58.58 4.91 14.37
CA ILE A 207 59.56 4.32 13.45
C ILE A 207 59.17 2.87 13.09
N HIS A 208 59.06 2.59 11.79
CA HIS A 208 58.88 1.23 11.30
C HIS A 208 60.23 0.51 11.16
N HIS A 209 60.47 -0.53 11.96
CA HIS A 209 61.66 -1.37 11.84
C HIS A 209 61.40 -2.53 10.85
N PHE A 210 62.23 -2.64 9.81
CA PHE A 210 62.21 -3.74 8.82
C PHE A 210 62.60 -5.10 9.47
N PRO A 211 62.14 -6.25 8.92
CA PRO A 211 62.46 -7.57 9.46
C PRO A 211 63.98 -7.83 9.42
N GLY A 212 64.55 -8.11 10.59
CA GLY A 212 65.99 -8.33 10.80
C GLY A 212 66.46 -7.85 12.19
N LYS A 213 65.74 -6.89 12.78
CA LYS A 213 65.89 -6.51 14.20
C LYS A 213 64.64 -6.97 14.96
N LEU A 214 64.83 -7.68 16.08
CA LEU A 214 63.80 -8.19 16.98
C LEU A 214 62.98 -7.11 17.72
N LEU A 215 63.09 -5.84 17.33
CA LEU A 215 62.47 -4.72 18.02
C LEU A 215 61.05 -4.49 17.51
N ALA A 216 60.12 -4.26 18.44
CA ALA A 216 58.76 -3.83 18.14
C ALA A 216 58.79 -2.57 17.26
N THR A 217 57.87 -2.48 16.29
CA THR A 217 57.66 -1.25 15.53
C THR A 217 57.29 -0.12 16.50
N GLY A 218 57.82 1.08 16.30
CA GLY A 218 57.37 2.27 17.05
C GLY A 218 55.93 2.67 16.73
N ILE A 219 55.37 2.14 15.63
CA ILE A 219 53.95 2.32 15.28
C ILE A 219 53.08 1.58 16.31
N GLN A 220 52.21 2.32 16.99
CA GLN A 220 51.40 1.82 18.09
C GLN A 220 49.91 2.14 17.91
N TRP A 221 49.06 1.16 18.24
CA TRP A 221 47.62 1.31 18.44
C TRP A 221 47.19 0.45 19.65
N GLY A 222 47.19 1.03 20.84
CA GLY A 222 47.14 0.32 22.12
C GLY A 222 45.89 -0.52 22.36
N THR A 223 44.77 -0.21 21.72
CA THR A 223 43.54 -1.00 21.81
C THR A 223 43.55 -2.24 20.91
N TRP A 224 44.50 -2.35 19.97
CA TRP A 224 44.58 -3.49 19.07
C TRP A 224 45.51 -4.57 19.64
N THR A 225 44.90 -5.56 20.28
CA THR A 225 45.62 -6.69 20.89
C THR A 225 45.20 -8.02 20.26
N LYS A 226 46.12 -8.99 20.27
CA LYS A 226 45.91 -10.39 19.87
C LYS A 226 46.51 -11.27 20.96
N ASN A 227 45.70 -12.14 21.57
CA ASN A 227 46.10 -12.98 22.70
C ASN A 227 46.74 -12.16 23.84
N ASN A 228 46.11 -11.04 24.23
CA ASN A 228 46.60 -10.08 25.22
C ASN A 228 47.97 -9.43 24.91
N SER A 229 48.46 -9.57 23.68
CA SER A 229 49.70 -8.93 23.23
C SER A 229 49.39 -7.84 22.21
N PRO A 230 50.06 -6.67 22.26
CA PRO A 230 49.91 -5.64 21.23
C PRO A 230 50.22 -6.16 19.83
N VAL A 231 49.42 -5.77 18.84
CA VAL A 231 49.63 -6.16 17.44
C VAL A 231 50.80 -5.37 16.83
N LYS A 232 51.69 -6.08 16.13
CA LYS A 232 52.77 -5.45 15.34
C LYS A 232 52.20 -4.91 14.02
N ILE A 233 52.24 -3.60 13.85
CA ILE A 233 51.65 -2.92 12.69
C ILE A 233 52.70 -2.78 11.58
N LYS A 234 52.44 -3.39 10.42
CA LYS A 234 53.35 -3.35 9.25
C LYS A 234 53.15 -2.13 8.36
N SER A 235 51.93 -1.58 8.33
CA SER A 235 51.58 -0.44 7.50
C SER A 235 50.41 0.32 8.11
N VAL A 236 50.39 1.63 7.87
CA VAL A 236 49.35 2.55 8.35
C VAL A 236 48.93 3.46 7.20
N SER A 237 47.67 3.89 7.21
CA SER A 237 47.17 4.90 6.27
C SER A 237 46.08 5.72 6.96
N MET A 238 46.34 7.01 7.16
CA MET A 238 45.35 7.96 7.65
C MET A 238 44.69 8.66 6.46
N LYS A 239 43.35 8.66 6.41
CA LYS A 239 42.58 9.25 5.32
C LYS A 239 41.41 10.03 5.89
N ILE A 240 41.12 11.18 5.31
CA ILE A 240 39.95 12.00 5.64
C ILE A 240 38.99 12.02 4.46
N ARG A 241 37.69 12.09 4.75
CA ARG A 241 36.63 12.32 3.76
C ARG A 241 35.68 13.35 4.33
N ARG A 242 35.22 14.29 3.52
CA ARG A 242 34.15 15.20 3.92
C ARG A 242 32.90 14.39 4.24
N ILE A 243 32.32 14.61 5.41
CA ILE A 243 30.98 14.17 5.73
C ILE A 243 30.01 15.24 5.24
N TYR A 244 29.03 14.87 4.43
CA TYR A 244 27.95 15.79 4.09
C TYR A 244 27.11 15.97 5.34
N ASN A 245 27.20 17.15 5.96
CA ASN A 245 26.31 17.53 7.04
C ASN A 245 25.30 18.54 6.48
N PRO A 246 24.02 18.16 6.31
CA PRO A 246 23.01 19.04 5.73
C PRO A 246 22.73 20.30 6.57
N TYR A 247 23.28 20.39 7.77
CA TYR A 247 23.07 21.49 8.71
C TYR A 247 24.19 22.53 8.76
N PHE A 248 25.33 22.29 8.09
CA PHE A 248 26.36 23.32 7.91
C PHE A 248 26.21 23.92 6.50
N LYS A 249 25.58 25.09 6.43
CA LYS A 249 25.53 25.95 5.23
C LYS A 249 26.80 26.76 5.11
#